data_AF-A0A7T7R4Q4-F1
#
_entry.id   AF-A0A7T7R4Q4-F1
#
_cell.length_a   1.000
_cell.length_b   1.000
_cell.length_c   1.000
_cell.angle_alpha   90.00
_cell.angle_beta   90.00
_cell.angle_gamma   90.00
#
_symmetry.space_group_name_H-M   'P 1'
#
loop_
_entity.id
_entity.type
_entity.pdbx_description
1 polymer ?
#
loop_
_entity_poly.entity_id
_entity_poly.type
_entity_poly.pdbx_seq_one_letter_code
_entity_poly.pdbx_strand_id
1 'polypeptide(L)'
;MKLNNKTFFVLISTLALAGCNNLFSKHVKCDDESATSLVIQVLQDDLAQSLEQELKALIKNGAIKDLDPTKLKLSAKNIQFALADSRTDFIDPNSPKTSCSVDLTATIPSDLVKKSDEARTKVDAVSVEQHANNLGVNYENNKVHLTLEYVLQPTDKGDKVLALLKNISDVQTLLSETLTYAFLKPQIEKNQIRSLEANKAAVQRNNAENIAYSASNEAIEAADAATTAASEAYYEDY
;
A
#
# COMPACT_ATOMS: atom_id res chain seq x y z
N MET A 1 74.81 -19.38 -25.79
CA MET A 1 74.62 -20.83 -26.07
C MET A 1 74.25 -21.51 -24.76
N LYS A 2 73.08 -22.19 -24.71
CA LYS A 2 72.54 -23.05 -23.62
C LYS A 2 72.15 -22.34 -22.30
N LEU A 3 71.10 -22.68 -21.57
CA LEU A 3 69.85 -23.43 -21.81
C LEU A 3 68.89 -23.07 -20.65
N ASN A 4 67.62 -22.99 -20.99
CA ASN A 4 66.43 -22.68 -20.20
C ASN A 4 66.25 -23.58 -18.96
N ASN A 5 65.77 -23.03 -17.83
CA ASN A 5 65.14 -23.85 -16.78
C ASN A 5 63.86 -23.17 -16.27
N LYS A 6 62.72 -23.63 -16.79
CA LYS A 6 61.36 -23.25 -16.38
C LYS A 6 60.97 -24.14 -15.20
N THR A 7 60.90 -23.58 -14.00
CA THR A 7 60.26 -24.23 -12.85
C THR A 7 58.75 -24.00 -12.92
N PHE A 8 58.04 -25.07 -13.27
CA PHE A 8 56.58 -25.17 -13.34
C PHE A 8 56.06 -25.46 -11.91
N PHE A 9 55.49 -24.46 -11.24
CA PHE A 9 54.76 -24.68 -9.98
C PHE A 9 53.35 -25.17 -10.31
N VAL A 10 53.12 -26.47 -10.20
CA VAL A 10 51.79 -27.07 -10.27
C VAL A 10 51.11 -26.83 -8.92
N LEU A 11 50.20 -25.86 -8.87
CA LEU A 11 49.28 -25.70 -7.75
C LEU A 11 48.18 -26.75 -7.90
N ILE A 12 48.28 -27.84 -7.14
CA ILE A 12 47.23 -28.85 -7.01
C ILE A 12 46.11 -28.20 -6.19
N SER A 13 45.13 -27.60 -6.87
CA SER A 13 43.86 -27.26 -6.25
C SER A 13 43.14 -28.57 -5.91
N THR A 14 43.13 -28.91 -4.63
CA THR A 14 42.23 -29.92 -4.07
C THR A 14 40.80 -29.52 -4.40
N LEU A 15 40.19 -30.23 -5.35
CA LEU A 15 38.75 -30.23 -5.54
C LEU A 15 38.13 -30.63 -4.21
N ALA A 16 37.55 -29.66 -3.52
CA ALA A 16 36.60 -29.93 -2.46
C ALA A 16 35.47 -30.77 -3.09
N LEU A 17 35.33 -32.01 -2.64
CA LEU A 17 34.13 -32.80 -2.84
C LEU A 17 32.98 -32.08 -2.11
N ALA A 18 32.34 -31.13 -2.78
CA ALA A 18 30.97 -30.77 -2.45
C ALA A 18 30.10 -31.96 -2.87
N GLY A 19 29.57 -32.67 -1.88
CA GLY A 19 28.84 -33.92 -2.07
C GLY A 19 27.70 -33.80 -3.07
N CYS A 20 27.76 -34.64 -4.11
CA CYS A 20 26.60 -35.09 -4.86
C CYS A 20 25.61 -35.78 -3.92
N ASN A 21 24.63 -35.05 -3.42
CA ASN A 21 23.40 -35.60 -2.84
C ASN A 21 22.25 -34.64 -3.19
N ASN A 22 21.79 -34.65 -4.47
CA ASN A 22 20.44 -34.23 -4.92
C ASN A 22 20.28 -34.08 -6.45
N LEU A 23 21.04 -34.78 -7.29
CA LEU A 23 20.90 -34.62 -8.75
C LEU A 23 19.59 -35.17 -9.36
N PHE A 24 18.70 -35.81 -8.60
CA PHE A 24 17.48 -36.45 -9.14
C PHE A 24 16.23 -36.44 -8.23
N SER A 25 16.05 -35.42 -7.39
CA SER A 25 14.72 -35.17 -6.83
C SER A 25 13.93 -34.31 -7.82
N LYS A 26 12.86 -34.84 -8.43
CA LYS A 26 11.91 -34.03 -9.23
C LYS A 26 11.19 -32.96 -8.38
N HIS A 27 11.35 -33.01 -7.06
CA HIS A 27 10.65 -32.21 -6.08
C HIS A 27 11.62 -31.32 -5.31
N VAL A 28 11.15 -30.13 -4.97
CA VAL A 28 11.89 -29.15 -4.17
C VAL A 28 11.42 -29.30 -2.73
N LYS A 29 12.37 -29.34 -1.79
CA LYS A 29 12.02 -29.39 -0.37
C LYS A 29 11.42 -28.05 0.09
N CYS A 30 10.41 -28.12 0.94
CA CYS A 30 9.70 -26.93 1.42
C CYS A 30 10.57 -26.05 2.34
N ASP A 31 11.54 -26.63 3.03
CA ASP A 31 12.47 -25.98 3.95
C ASP A 31 13.81 -25.59 3.30
N ASP A 32 13.93 -25.75 1.98
CA ASP A 32 15.11 -25.31 1.24
C ASP A 32 15.25 -23.78 1.32
N GLU A 33 16.46 -23.29 1.59
CA GLU A 33 16.74 -21.85 1.73
C GLU A 33 16.41 -21.07 0.45
N SER A 34 16.65 -21.65 -0.72
CA SER A 34 16.32 -21.01 -1.99
C SER A 34 14.80 -20.99 -2.22
N ALA A 35 14.08 -22.02 -1.78
CA ALA A 35 12.62 -22.08 -1.88
C ALA A 35 11.93 -21.08 -0.94
N THR A 36 12.38 -20.99 0.30
CA THR A 36 11.84 -20.02 1.27
C THR A 36 12.16 -18.58 0.87
N SER A 37 13.36 -18.33 0.35
CA SER A 37 13.72 -17.03 -0.25
C SER A 37 12.83 -16.68 -1.44
N LEU A 38 12.52 -17.65 -2.31
CA LEU A 38 11.58 -17.46 -3.43
C LEU A 38 10.17 -17.11 -2.93
N VAL A 39 9.67 -17.77 -1.89
CA VAL A 39 8.36 -17.45 -1.30
C VAL A 39 8.32 -16.02 -0.77
N ILE A 40 9.36 -15.57 -0.05
CA ILE A 40 9.47 -14.17 0.41
C ILE A 40 9.48 -13.21 -0.78
N GLN A 41 10.22 -13.54 -1.84
CA GLN A 41 10.26 -12.71 -3.04
C GLN A 41 8.88 -12.60 -3.70
N VAL A 42 8.15 -13.71 -3.85
CA VAL A 42 6.78 -13.71 -4.40
C VAL A 42 5.83 -12.87 -3.53
N LEU A 43 5.90 -13.00 -2.20
CA LEU A 43 5.12 -12.16 -1.28
C LEU A 43 5.38 -10.66 -1.50
N GLN A 44 6.65 -10.27 -1.66
CA GLN A 44 7.04 -8.88 -1.91
C GLN A 44 6.59 -8.38 -3.29
N ASP A 45 6.78 -9.21 -4.32
CA ASP A 45 6.43 -8.86 -5.71
C ASP A 45 4.91 -8.74 -5.87
N ASP A 46 4.13 -9.66 -5.30
CA ASP A 46 2.67 -9.62 -5.33
C ASP A 46 2.13 -8.37 -4.59
N LEU A 47 2.68 -8.06 -3.42
CA LEU A 47 2.29 -6.84 -2.68
C LEU A 47 2.61 -5.57 -3.47
N ALA A 48 3.80 -5.50 -4.06
CA ALA A 48 4.21 -4.40 -4.91
C ALA A 48 3.31 -4.26 -6.14
N GLN A 49 2.90 -5.37 -6.75
CA GLN A 49 1.99 -5.38 -7.88
C GLN A 49 0.58 -4.96 -7.50
N SER A 50 0.07 -5.41 -6.35
CA SER A 50 -1.24 -4.99 -5.81
C SER A 50 -1.30 -3.47 -5.62
N LEU A 51 -0.28 -2.89 -4.99
CA LEU A 51 -0.16 -1.45 -4.80
C LEU A 51 -0.09 -0.68 -6.13
N GLU A 52 0.65 -1.21 -7.12
CA GLU A 52 0.72 -0.59 -8.45
C GLU A 52 -0.65 -0.58 -9.14
N GLN A 53 -1.42 -1.66 -9.03
CA GLN A 53 -2.77 -1.75 -9.58
C GLN A 53 -3.73 -0.79 -8.89
N GLU A 54 -3.72 -0.76 -7.55
CA GLU A 54 -4.56 0.12 -6.75
C GLU A 54 -4.30 1.59 -7.08
N LEU A 55 -3.03 1.98 -7.20
CA LEU A 55 -2.67 3.33 -7.59
C LEU A 55 -3.13 3.69 -9.01
N LYS A 56 -2.93 2.80 -9.99
CA LYS A 56 -3.42 3.03 -11.35
C LYS A 56 -4.93 3.23 -11.37
N ALA A 57 -5.67 2.49 -10.55
CA ALA A 57 -7.11 2.67 -10.41
C ALA A 57 -7.46 4.05 -9.82
N LEU A 58 -6.79 4.47 -8.75
CA LEU A 58 -7.00 5.77 -8.12
C LEU A 58 -6.66 6.96 -9.04
N ILE A 59 -5.58 6.86 -9.82
CA ILE A 59 -5.22 7.85 -10.84
C ILE A 59 -6.28 7.91 -11.94
N LYS A 60 -6.69 6.74 -12.48
CA LYS A 60 -7.71 6.66 -13.53
C LYS A 60 -9.04 7.26 -13.08
N ASN A 61 -9.40 7.07 -11.81
CA ASN A 61 -10.65 7.59 -11.23
C ASN A 61 -10.56 9.08 -10.85
N GLY A 62 -9.41 9.74 -11.09
CA GLY A 62 -9.21 11.15 -10.77
C GLY A 62 -9.14 11.47 -9.28
N ALA A 63 -9.10 10.44 -8.42
CA ALA A 63 -8.97 10.60 -6.97
C ALA A 63 -7.62 11.22 -6.58
N ILE A 64 -6.61 11.06 -7.44
CA ILE A 64 -5.26 11.58 -7.22
C ILE A 64 -4.66 12.08 -8.54
N LYS A 65 -4.11 13.30 -8.54
CA LYS A 65 -3.45 13.90 -9.71
C LYS A 65 -1.92 13.81 -9.70
N ASP A 66 -1.30 13.83 -8.52
CA ASP A 66 0.15 14.00 -8.37
C ASP A 66 0.74 12.93 -7.44
N LEU A 67 0.70 11.66 -7.85
CA LEU A 67 1.32 10.59 -7.08
C LEU A 67 2.36 9.84 -7.91
N ASP A 68 3.54 9.66 -7.35
CA ASP A 68 4.62 8.88 -7.96
C ASP A 68 4.44 7.38 -7.64
N PRO A 69 4.12 6.52 -8.64
CA PRO A 69 3.94 5.09 -8.43
C PRO A 69 5.16 4.39 -7.86
N THR A 70 6.34 4.93 -8.12
CA THR A 70 7.61 4.38 -7.64
C THR A 70 7.67 4.44 -6.11
N LYS A 71 7.14 5.50 -5.49
CA LYS A 71 7.20 5.66 -4.04
C LYS A 71 6.26 4.71 -3.29
N LEU A 72 5.09 4.41 -3.86
CA LEU A 72 4.19 3.42 -3.28
C LEU A 72 4.76 2.01 -3.46
N LYS A 73 5.36 1.69 -4.61
CA LYS A 73 6.07 0.42 -4.80
C LYS A 73 7.23 0.24 -3.78
N LEU A 74 7.92 1.32 -3.45
CA LEU A 74 8.96 1.29 -2.42
C LEU A 74 8.41 1.09 -1.01
N SER A 75 7.15 1.47 -0.73
CA SER A 75 6.56 1.25 0.60
C SER A 75 6.29 -0.22 0.89
N ALA A 76 6.08 -1.06 -0.14
CA ALA A 76 6.00 -2.51 0.00
C ALA A 76 7.24 -3.12 0.68
N LYS A 77 8.42 -2.56 0.41
CA LYS A 77 9.70 -3.02 0.99
C LYS A 77 9.81 -2.76 2.49
N ASN A 78 8.93 -1.95 3.06
CA ASN A 78 8.91 -1.71 4.50
C ASN A 78 8.21 -2.84 5.27
N ILE A 79 7.47 -3.71 4.57
CA ILE A 79 6.88 -4.91 5.17
C ILE A 79 7.96 -5.99 5.29
N GLN A 80 8.16 -6.48 6.51
CA GLN A 80 9.11 -7.57 6.78
C GLN A 80 8.36 -8.88 6.86
N PHE A 81 8.66 -9.79 5.94
CA PHE A 81 8.16 -11.16 5.96
C PHE A 81 9.18 -12.08 6.62
N ALA A 82 8.73 -12.88 7.57
CA ALA A 82 9.50 -13.94 8.20
C ALA A 82 8.75 -15.26 8.03
N LEU A 83 9.50 -16.32 7.71
CA LEU A 83 9.00 -17.68 7.55
C LEU A 83 9.61 -18.56 8.64
N ALA A 84 8.80 -19.39 9.27
CA ALA A 84 9.21 -20.36 10.28
C ALA A 84 8.50 -21.69 10.08
N ASP A 85 9.07 -22.77 10.61
CA ASP A 85 8.42 -24.07 10.73
C ASP A 85 7.81 -24.62 9.42
N SER A 86 8.60 -24.53 8.33
CA SER A 86 8.20 -25.04 7.02
C SER A 86 8.03 -26.56 7.04
N ARG A 87 6.95 -27.03 6.41
CA ARG A 87 6.60 -28.45 6.32
C ARG A 87 6.10 -28.83 4.94
N THR A 88 6.40 -30.07 4.54
CA THR A 88 5.84 -30.68 3.34
C THR A 88 4.51 -31.34 3.67
N ASP A 89 3.44 -30.87 3.05
CA ASP A 89 2.11 -31.44 3.24
C ASP A 89 1.86 -32.57 2.23
N PHE A 90 2.29 -32.39 0.98
CA PHE A 90 2.05 -33.38 -0.08
C PHE A 90 3.08 -33.31 -1.21
N ILE A 91 3.52 -34.49 -1.67
CA ILE A 91 4.34 -34.66 -2.88
C ILE A 91 3.47 -35.32 -3.94
N ASP A 92 3.26 -34.65 -5.07
CA ASP A 92 2.45 -35.21 -6.16
C ASP A 92 3.23 -36.32 -6.90
N PRO A 93 2.76 -37.58 -6.93
CA PRO A 93 3.46 -38.65 -7.63
C PRO A 93 3.45 -38.49 -9.16
N ASN A 94 2.53 -37.70 -9.70
CA ASN A 94 2.29 -37.56 -11.14
C ASN A 94 2.84 -36.27 -11.73
N SER A 95 3.37 -35.35 -10.91
CA SER A 95 3.90 -34.07 -11.37
C SER A 95 5.04 -33.58 -10.47
N PRO A 96 5.90 -32.64 -10.87
CA PRO A 96 6.99 -32.15 -10.01
C PRO A 96 6.52 -31.22 -8.88
N LYS A 97 5.21 -31.16 -8.61
CA LYS A 97 4.63 -30.28 -7.60
C LYS A 97 4.87 -30.80 -6.19
N THR A 98 5.16 -29.87 -5.29
CA THR A 98 5.27 -30.11 -3.86
C THR A 98 4.42 -29.08 -3.14
N SER A 99 3.44 -29.54 -2.36
CA SER A 99 2.60 -28.67 -1.54
C SER A 99 3.22 -28.54 -0.15
N CYS A 100 3.28 -27.30 0.32
CA CYS A 100 3.99 -26.89 1.51
C CYS A 100 3.11 -25.98 2.37
N SER A 101 3.36 -26.02 3.67
CA SER A 101 2.84 -25.06 4.64
C SER A 101 4.01 -24.44 5.39
N VAL A 102 3.90 -23.16 5.73
CA VAL A 102 4.91 -22.44 6.52
C VAL A 102 4.25 -21.39 7.39
N ASP A 103 4.77 -21.16 8.59
CA ASP A 103 4.27 -20.11 9.45
C ASP A 103 4.85 -18.77 8.99
N LEU A 104 3.99 -17.93 8.44
CA LEU A 104 4.28 -16.59 7.97
C LEU A 104 3.99 -15.58 9.07
N THR A 105 4.96 -14.71 9.31
CA THR A 105 4.74 -13.44 10.02
C THR A 105 5.05 -12.28 9.10
N ALA A 106 4.06 -11.42 8.83
CA ALA A 106 4.27 -10.15 8.14
C ALA A 106 4.23 -8.99 9.13
N THR A 107 5.33 -8.28 9.30
CA THR A 107 5.44 -7.15 10.23
C THR A 107 5.25 -5.83 9.49
N ILE A 108 4.27 -5.06 9.93
CA ILE A 108 4.00 -3.71 9.46
C ILE A 108 4.67 -2.72 10.42
N PRO A 109 5.50 -1.78 9.94
CA PRO A 109 6.02 -0.71 10.78
C PRO A 109 4.90 0.11 11.45
N SER A 110 5.03 0.34 12.75
CA SER A 110 4.02 1.05 13.55
C SER A 110 3.72 2.46 13.05
N ASP A 111 4.71 3.14 12.46
CA ASP A 111 4.51 4.47 11.88
C ASP A 111 3.61 4.44 10.64
N LEU A 112 3.66 3.35 9.86
CA LEU A 112 2.78 3.15 8.71
C LEU A 112 1.36 2.83 9.16
N VAL A 113 1.19 1.95 10.15
CA VAL A 113 -0.12 1.67 10.77
C VAL A 113 -0.75 2.98 11.27
N LYS A 114 -0.01 3.76 12.05
CA LYS A 114 -0.47 5.05 12.58
C LYS A 114 -0.86 6.03 11.47
N LYS A 115 -0.01 6.23 10.46
CA LYS A 115 -0.32 7.11 9.31
C LYS A 115 -1.57 6.64 8.58
N SER A 116 -1.75 5.34 8.45
CA SER A 116 -2.90 4.73 7.82
C SER A 116 -4.19 5.01 8.60
N ASP A 117 -4.20 4.81 9.91
CA ASP A 117 -5.37 5.06 10.75
C ASP A 117 -5.74 6.55 10.81
N GLU A 118 -4.73 7.43 10.87
CA GLU A 118 -4.94 8.87 10.78
C GLU A 118 -5.57 9.29 9.43
N ALA A 119 -5.20 8.61 8.34
CA ALA A 119 -5.79 8.83 7.02
C ALA A 119 -7.22 8.27 6.93
N ARG A 120 -7.45 7.05 7.41
CA ARG A 120 -8.75 6.38 7.40
C ARG A 120 -9.80 7.15 8.22
N THR A 121 -9.42 7.66 9.38
CA THR A 121 -10.28 8.50 10.23
C THR A 121 -10.78 9.75 9.50
N LYS A 122 -9.98 10.32 8.59
CA LYS A 122 -10.35 11.53 7.82
C LYS A 122 -11.38 11.26 6.72
N VAL A 123 -11.59 10.00 6.36
CA VAL A 123 -12.54 9.58 5.33
C VAL A 123 -13.57 8.58 5.87
N ASP A 124 -13.76 8.57 7.20
CA ASP A 124 -14.72 7.71 7.91
C ASP A 124 -14.54 6.21 7.63
N ALA A 125 -13.31 5.78 7.34
CA ALA A 125 -12.94 4.38 7.21
C ALA A 125 -12.51 3.78 8.56
N VAL A 126 -12.73 2.47 8.73
CA VAL A 126 -12.37 1.74 9.96
C VAL A 126 -10.85 1.65 10.16
N SER A 127 -10.37 1.42 11.38
CA SER A 127 -8.93 1.25 11.65
C SER A 127 -8.33 0.01 10.97
N VAL A 128 -7.00 -0.07 10.88
CA VAL A 128 -6.27 -1.27 10.40
C VAL A 128 -6.73 -2.52 11.15
N GLU A 129 -6.82 -2.43 12.48
CA GLU A 129 -7.20 -3.55 13.33
C GLU A 129 -8.64 -4.02 13.04
N GLN A 130 -9.60 -3.08 12.96
CA GLN A 130 -10.97 -3.44 12.63
C GLN A 130 -11.10 -3.97 11.19
N HIS A 131 -10.31 -3.43 10.26
CA HIS A 131 -10.27 -3.94 8.89
C HIS A 131 -9.71 -5.36 8.83
N ALA A 132 -8.65 -5.67 9.58
CA ALA A 132 -8.12 -7.03 9.71
C ALA A 132 -9.17 -7.99 10.27
N ASN A 133 -9.91 -7.58 11.31
CA ASN A 133 -11.02 -8.36 11.87
C ASN A 133 -12.12 -8.62 10.85
N ASN A 134 -12.49 -7.62 10.04
CA ASN A 134 -13.49 -7.77 8.99
C ASN A 134 -13.06 -8.74 7.89
N LEU A 135 -11.75 -8.80 7.62
CA LEU A 135 -11.15 -9.75 6.66
C LEU A 135 -10.88 -11.14 7.27
N GLY A 136 -11.06 -11.32 8.59
CA GLY A 136 -10.69 -12.56 9.27
C GLY A 136 -9.18 -12.81 9.33
N VAL A 137 -8.36 -11.76 9.18
CA VAL A 137 -6.91 -11.84 9.25
C VAL A 137 -6.46 -11.79 10.71
N ASN A 138 -5.65 -12.77 11.13
CA ASN A 138 -5.04 -12.76 12.46
C ASN A 138 -3.96 -11.65 12.53
N TYR A 139 -4.32 -10.54 13.17
CA TYR A 139 -3.49 -9.35 13.29
C TYR A 139 -3.37 -8.92 14.75
N GLU A 140 -2.14 -8.87 15.25
CA GLU A 140 -1.85 -8.41 16.61
C GLU A 140 -0.51 -7.67 16.63
N ASN A 141 -0.40 -6.57 17.38
CA ASN A 141 0.86 -5.85 17.59
C ASN A 141 1.60 -5.47 16.29
N ASN A 142 0.85 -5.03 15.27
CA ASN A 142 1.35 -4.71 13.92
C ASN A 142 1.94 -5.90 13.16
N LYS A 143 1.56 -7.13 13.52
CA LYS A 143 1.97 -8.35 12.86
C LYS A 143 0.76 -9.13 12.38
N VAL A 144 0.86 -9.61 11.15
CA VAL A 144 -0.06 -10.60 10.61
C VAL A 144 0.55 -11.98 10.78
N HIS A 145 -0.25 -12.93 11.27
CA HIS A 145 0.12 -14.33 11.42
C HIS A 145 -0.73 -15.19 10.51
N LEU A 146 -0.10 -16.04 9.71
CA LEU A 146 -0.78 -16.95 8.78
C LEU A 146 0.03 -18.23 8.65
N THR A 147 -0.61 -19.39 8.73
CA THR A 147 -0.02 -20.60 8.16
C THR A 147 -0.24 -20.53 6.64
N LEU A 148 0.81 -20.13 5.93
CA LEU A 148 0.80 -19.93 4.48
C LEU A 148 0.89 -21.28 3.78
N GLU A 149 -0.10 -21.56 2.95
CA GLU A 149 -0.12 -22.69 2.03
C GLU A 149 0.45 -22.26 0.66
N TYR A 150 1.39 -23.04 0.14
CA TYR A 150 2.01 -22.76 -1.15
C TYR A 150 2.43 -24.03 -1.89
N VAL A 151 2.62 -23.91 -3.20
CA VAL A 151 3.10 -25.00 -4.06
C VAL A 151 4.42 -24.61 -4.70
N LEU A 152 5.42 -25.47 -4.55
CA LEU A 152 6.69 -25.39 -5.26
C LEU A 152 6.65 -26.29 -6.49
N GLN A 153 7.07 -25.76 -7.64
CA GLN A 153 7.11 -26.49 -8.90
C GLN A 153 8.33 -26.09 -9.74
N PRO A 154 9.32 -26.97 -9.93
CA PRO A 154 10.33 -26.81 -10.96
C PRO A 154 9.73 -26.62 -12.37
N THR A 155 10.38 -25.82 -13.19
CA THR A 155 10.09 -25.74 -14.63
C THR A 155 10.45 -27.06 -15.32
N ASP A 156 9.86 -27.33 -16.49
CA ASP A 156 10.16 -28.53 -17.27
C ASP A 156 11.66 -28.65 -17.65
N LYS A 157 12.34 -27.50 -17.75
CA LYS A 157 13.79 -27.41 -18.01
C LYS A 157 14.64 -27.64 -16.76
N GLY A 158 14.03 -27.62 -15.57
CA GLY A 158 14.71 -27.76 -14.28
C GLY A 158 15.60 -26.56 -13.89
N ASP A 159 15.55 -25.47 -14.65
CA ASP A 159 16.41 -24.29 -14.46
C ASP A 159 15.86 -23.30 -13.44
N LYS A 160 14.56 -23.39 -13.12
CA LYS A 160 13.87 -22.48 -12.19
C LYS A 160 12.84 -23.24 -11.38
N VAL A 161 12.51 -22.69 -10.21
CA VAL A 161 11.40 -23.12 -9.37
C VAL A 161 10.37 -22.00 -9.34
N LEU A 162 9.09 -22.37 -9.43
CA LEU A 162 7.96 -21.48 -9.26
C LEU A 162 7.33 -21.73 -7.89
N ALA A 163 6.93 -20.66 -7.22
CA ALA A 163 6.14 -20.72 -5.99
C ALA A 163 4.75 -20.13 -6.26
N LEU A 164 3.71 -20.86 -5.88
CA LEU A 164 2.31 -20.42 -5.98
C LEU A 164 1.69 -20.37 -4.60
N LEU A 165 1.38 -19.16 -4.13
CA LEU A 165 0.72 -18.92 -2.85
C LEU A 165 -0.78 -19.20 -2.96
N LYS A 166 -1.41 -19.79 -1.93
CA LYS A 166 -2.80 -20.27 -2.01
C LYS A 166 -3.80 -19.45 -1.19
N ASN A 167 -3.45 -19.11 0.04
CA ASN A 167 -4.38 -18.55 1.04
C ASN A 167 -3.93 -17.16 1.56
N ILE A 168 -3.29 -16.35 0.70
CA ILE A 168 -2.67 -15.08 1.08
C ILE A 168 -3.51 -13.84 0.73
N SER A 169 -4.65 -13.99 0.04
CA SER A 169 -5.40 -12.87 -0.54
C SER A 169 -5.81 -11.81 0.50
N ASP A 170 -6.39 -12.24 1.63
CA ASP A 170 -6.90 -11.30 2.63
C ASP A 170 -5.75 -10.57 3.36
N VAL A 171 -4.63 -11.26 3.56
CA VAL A 171 -3.40 -10.64 4.06
C VAL A 171 -2.86 -9.62 3.06
N GLN A 172 -2.84 -9.95 1.76
CA GLN A 172 -2.42 -9.02 0.71
C GLN A 172 -3.30 -7.77 0.68
N THR A 173 -4.63 -7.93 0.79
CA THR A 173 -5.57 -6.81 0.87
C THR A 173 -5.31 -5.93 2.09
N LEU A 174 -5.18 -6.52 3.29
CA LEU A 174 -4.89 -5.77 4.51
C LEU A 174 -3.58 -4.96 4.37
N LEU A 175 -2.52 -5.60 3.87
CA LEU A 175 -1.22 -4.97 3.70
C LEU A 175 -1.27 -3.86 2.63
N SER A 176 -1.88 -4.12 1.47
CA SER A 176 -1.94 -3.15 0.39
C SER A 176 -2.76 -1.93 0.78
N GLU A 177 -3.96 -2.11 1.33
CA GLU A 177 -4.80 -0.98 1.73
C GLU A 177 -4.16 -0.17 2.85
N THR A 178 -3.50 -0.82 3.82
CA THR A 178 -2.79 -0.11 4.90
C THR A 178 -1.66 0.75 4.36
N LEU A 179 -0.88 0.23 3.42
CA LEU A 179 0.17 1.02 2.77
C LEU A 179 -0.41 2.13 1.89
N THR A 180 -1.50 1.87 1.18
CA THR A 180 -2.20 2.86 0.35
C THR A 180 -2.70 4.01 1.22
N TYR A 181 -3.44 3.77 2.29
CA TYR A 181 -3.93 4.83 3.17
C TYR A 181 -2.79 5.61 3.84
N ALA A 182 -1.75 4.92 4.34
CA ALA A 182 -0.57 5.59 4.90
C ALA A 182 0.10 6.52 3.87
N PHE A 183 0.13 6.10 2.62
CA PHE A 183 0.72 6.86 1.53
C PHE A 183 -0.18 8.04 1.09
N LEU A 184 -1.50 7.85 1.05
CA LEU A 184 -2.46 8.87 0.61
C LEU A 184 -2.74 9.94 1.65
N LYS A 185 -2.33 9.72 2.91
CA LYS A 185 -2.51 10.68 4.01
C LYS A 185 -2.25 12.14 3.60
N PRO A 186 -1.13 12.52 2.97
CA PRO A 186 -0.87 13.92 2.63
C PRO A 186 -1.88 14.51 1.63
N GLN A 187 -2.38 13.70 0.69
CA GLN A 187 -3.37 14.13 -0.29
C GLN A 187 -4.77 14.23 0.32
N ILE A 188 -5.12 13.30 1.22
CA ILE A 188 -6.38 13.35 1.99
C ILE A 188 -6.41 14.63 2.84
N GLU A 189 -5.30 14.93 3.54
CA GLU A 189 -5.17 16.16 4.33
C GLU A 189 -5.27 17.42 3.48
N LYS A 190 -4.58 17.46 2.32
CA LYS A 190 -4.65 18.59 1.39
C LYS A 190 -6.07 18.82 0.87
N ASN A 191 -6.81 17.76 0.55
CA ASN A 191 -8.19 17.87 0.09
C ASN A 191 -9.13 18.36 1.19
N GLN A 192 -8.96 17.88 2.43
CA GLN A 192 -9.73 18.33 3.59
C GLN A 192 -9.48 19.80 3.91
N ILE A 193 -8.22 20.26 3.83
CA ILE A 193 -7.88 21.69 4.02
C ILE A 193 -8.54 22.53 2.92
N ARG A 194 -8.44 22.11 1.65
CA ARG A 194 -9.06 22.83 0.53
C ARG A 194 -10.58 22.94 0.70
N SER A 195 -11.27 21.89 1.16
CA SER A 195 -12.72 21.94 1.41
C SER A 195 -13.06 22.88 2.56
N LEU A 196 -12.27 22.89 3.64
CA LEU A 196 -12.46 23.82 4.77
C LEU A 196 -12.24 25.28 4.34
N GLU A 197 -11.21 25.57 3.55
CA GLU A 197 -10.95 26.91 3.01
C GLU A 197 -12.05 27.37 2.06
N ALA A 198 -12.53 26.49 1.17
CA ALA A 198 -13.65 26.78 0.28
C ALA A 198 -14.94 27.08 1.06
N ASN A 199 -15.24 26.30 2.10
CA ASN A 199 -16.38 26.54 2.98
C ASN A 199 -16.25 27.86 3.74
N LYS A 200 -15.06 28.18 4.26
CA LYS A 200 -14.79 29.46 4.92
C LYS A 200 -14.98 30.64 3.95
N ALA A 201 -14.47 30.52 2.73
CA ALA A 201 -14.66 31.54 1.70
C ALA A 201 -16.14 31.70 1.31
N ALA A 202 -16.90 30.60 1.22
CA ALA A 202 -18.34 30.65 0.95
C ALA A 202 -19.12 31.33 2.08
N VAL A 203 -18.83 31.00 3.34
CA VAL A 203 -19.44 31.68 4.51
C VAL A 203 -19.10 33.17 4.52
N GLN A 204 -17.85 33.54 4.22
CA GLN A 204 -17.45 34.95 4.14
C GLN A 204 -18.16 35.69 3.01
N ARG A 205 -18.34 35.06 1.84
CA ARG A 205 -19.11 35.64 0.72
C ARG A 205 -20.58 35.83 1.11
N ASN A 206 -21.22 34.81 1.67
CA ASN A 206 -22.60 34.90 2.11
C ASN A 206 -22.78 36.01 3.17
N ASN A 207 -21.84 36.15 4.11
CA ASN A 207 -21.90 37.23 5.10
C ASN A 207 -21.72 38.62 4.46
N ALA A 208 -20.79 38.77 3.51
CA ALA A 208 -20.61 40.03 2.79
C ALA A 208 -21.83 40.41 1.94
N GLU A 209 -22.46 39.44 1.27
CA GLU A 209 -23.70 39.63 0.51
C GLU A 209 -24.86 40.04 1.42
N ASN A 210 -25.01 39.40 2.60
CA ASN A 210 -26.03 39.78 3.57
C ASN A 210 -25.82 41.21 4.10
N ILE A 211 -24.58 41.62 4.40
CA ILE A 211 -24.26 42.99 4.83
C ILE A 211 -24.60 43.98 3.71
N ALA A 212 -24.20 43.69 2.46
CA ALA A 212 -24.51 44.55 1.31
C ALA A 212 -26.01 44.68 1.07
N TYR A 213 -26.78 43.59 1.23
CA TYR A 213 -28.23 43.60 1.12
C TYR A 213 -28.89 44.45 2.21
N SER A 214 -28.45 44.33 3.48
CA SER A 214 -28.96 45.16 4.57
C SER A 214 -28.69 46.65 4.36
N ALA A 215 -27.47 47.02 3.95
CA ALA A 215 -27.12 48.41 3.67
C ALA A 215 -27.90 48.98 2.48
N SER A 216 -28.21 48.14 1.48
CA SER A 216 -29.06 48.54 0.35
C SER A 216 -30.49 48.82 0.77
N ASN A 217 -31.07 48.00 1.66
CA ASN A 217 -32.43 48.22 2.16
C ASN A 217 -32.50 49.48 3.04
N GLU A 218 -31.53 49.70 3.92
CA GLU A 218 -31.44 50.93 4.72
C GLU A 218 -31.36 52.19 3.85
N ALA A 219 -30.61 52.13 2.74
CA ALA A 219 -30.50 53.24 1.79
C ALA A 219 -31.81 53.51 1.04
N ILE A 220 -32.59 52.47 0.69
CA ILE A 220 -33.91 52.60 0.07
C ILE A 220 -34.89 53.24 1.06
N GLU A 221 -34.93 52.76 2.30
CA GLU A 221 -35.80 53.33 3.34
C GLU A 221 -35.48 54.81 3.61
N ALA A 222 -34.20 55.17 3.66
CA ALA A 222 -33.78 56.57 3.81
C ALA A 222 -34.18 57.45 2.61
N ALA A 223 -34.10 56.92 1.40
CA ALA A 223 -34.50 57.63 0.18
C ALA A 223 -36.02 57.84 0.10
N ASP A 224 -36.81 56.84 0.48
CA ASP A 224 -38.27 56.95 0.54
C ASP A 224 -38.69 57.97 1.60
N ALA A 225 -38.10 57.93 2.80
CA ALA A 225 -38.37 58.89 3.87
C ALA A 225 -38.04 60.33 3.47
N ALA A 226 -36.92 60.54 2.77
CA ALA A 226 -36.55 61.86 2.25
C ALA A 226 -37.54 62.35 1.17
N THR A 227 -38.03 61.45 0.34
CA THR A 227 -39.02 61.77 -0.71
C THR A 227 -40.37 62.16 -0.09
N THR A 228 -40.83 61.42 0.93
CA THR A 228 -42.05 61.75 1.67
C THR A 228 -41.93 63.11 2.35
N ALA A 229 -40.84 63.36 3.09
CA ALA A 229 -40.61 64.64 3.76
C ALA A 229 -40.56 65.83 2.78
N ALA A 230 -39.95 65.66 1.60
CA ALA A 230 -39.95 66.68 0.57
C ALA A 230 -41.34 66.94 -0.03
N SER A 231 -42.16 65.89 -0.17
CA SER A 231 -43.54 66.03 -0.64
C SER A 231 -44.45 66.71 0.38
N GLU A 232 -44.30 66.40 1.67
CA GLU A 232 -45.06 67.03 2.76
C GLU A 232 -44.71 68.51 2.89
N ALA A 233 -43.42 68.87 2.80
CA ALA A 233 -42.96 70.26 2.80
C ALA A 233 -43.49 71.07 1.60
N TYR A 234 -43.77 70.43 0.46
CA TYR A 234 -44.33 71.09 -0.72
C TYR A 234 -45.84 71.39 -0.59
N TYR A 235 -46.57 70.66 0.27
CA TYR A 235 -48.00 70.87 0.53
C TYR A 235 -48.29 71.81 1.71
N GLU A 236 -47.32 72.10 2.58
CA GLU A 236 -47.45 73.11 3.65
C GLU A 236 -47.26 74.57 3.18
N ASP A 237 -46.77 74.80 1.96
CA ASP A 237 -46.50 76.14 1.40
C ASP A 237 -47.62 76.66 0.47
N TYR A 238 -48.82 76.08 0.55
CA TYR A 238 -50.05 76.50 -0.17
C TYR A 238 -51.20 76.87 0.78
#